data_AF-A0A2Y9B557-F1
#
_entry.id   AF-A0A2Y9B557-F1
#
_cell.length_a   1.000
_cell.length_b   1.000
_cell.length_c   1.000
_cell.angle_alpha   90.00
_cell.angle_beta   90.00
_cell.angle_gamma   90.00
#
_symmetry.space_group_name_H-M   'P 1'
#
loop_
_entity.id
_entity.type
_entity.pdbx_description
1 polymer ?
#
loop_
_entity_poly.entity_id
_entity_poly.type
_entity_poly.pdbx_seq_one_letter_code
_entity_poly.pdbx_strand_id
1 'polypeptide(L)' 'MACPDEIEAQERRFLDALAQVSDYVLYGAGLVMEDFDGRAVLHLFETPE' A
#
# COMPACT_ATOMS: atom_id res chain seq x y z
N MET A 1 -23.80 7.10 1.58
CA MET A 1 -23.81 6.08 2.65
C MET A 1 -22.35 5.84 2.97
N ALA A 2 -21.94 6.18 4.20
CA ALA A 2 -20.57 6.01 4.65
C ALA A 2 -20.22 4.51 4.60
N CYS A 3 -19.04 4.20 4.10
CA CYS A 3 -18.48 2.86 4.16
C CYS A 3 -18.45 2.38 5.63
N PRO A 4 -18.39 1.06 5.87
CA PRO A 4 -18.09 0.55 7.21
C PRO A 4 -16.81 1.21 7.73
N ASP A 5 -16.80 1.67 8.98
CA ASP A 5 -15.69 2.44 9.58
C ASP A 5 -14.33 1.74 9.42
N GLU A 6 -14.32 0.40 9.41
CA GLU A 6 -13.13 -0.42 9.20
C GLU A 6 -12.48 -0.21 7.82
N ILE A 7 -13.31 -0.03 6.78
CA ILE A 7 -12.86 0.22 5.41
C ILE A 7 -12.36 1.66 5.26
N GLU A 8 -13.03 2.62 5.89
CA GLU A 8 -12.56 4.01 5.90
C GLU A 8 -11.22 4.15 6.64
N ALA A 9 -11.05 3.44 7.76
CA ALA A 9 -9.79 3.39 8.47
C ALA A 9 -8.68 2.73 7.64
N GLN A 10 -9.01 1.69 6.87
CA GLN A 10 -8.06 1.05 5.94
C GLN A 10 -7.67 2.00 4.81
N GLU A 11 -8.64 2.66 4.18
CA GLU A 11 -8.40 3.61 3.09
C GLU A 11 -7.48 4.74 3.56
N ARG A 12 -7.75 5.31 4.74
CA ARG A 12 -6.95 6.40 5.28
C ARG A 12 -5.51 5.98 5.58
N ARG A 13 -5.31 4.80 6.18
CA ARG A 13 -3.97 4.23 6.41
C ARG A 13 -3.23 3.99 5.10
N PHE A 14 -3.93 3.53 4.07
CA PHE A 14 -3.35 3.29 2.75
C PHE A 14 -2.92 4.61 2.08
N LEU A 15 -3.77 5.64 2.12
CA LEU A 15 -3.45 6.97 1.57
C LEU A 15 -2.29 7.63 2.32
N ASP A 16 -2.26 7.54 3.65
CA ASP A 16 -1.17 8.06 4.48
C ASP A 16 0.16 7.33 4.20
N ALA A 17 0.10 6.02 3.91
CA ALA A 17 1.26 5.23 3.52
C ALA A 17 1.76 5.61 2.12
N LEU A 18 0.86 5.79 1.15
CA LEU A 18 1.22 6.22 -0.21
C LEU A 18 1.94 7.57 -0.25
N ALA A 19 1.59 8.50 0.65
CA ALA A 19 2.26 9.79 0.74
C ALA A 19 3.75 9.70 1.14
N GLN A 20 4.18 8.57 1.71
CA GLN A 20 5.56 8.33 2.15
C GLN A 20 6.40 7.56 1.12
N VAL A 21 5.75 7.02 0.08
CA VAL A 21 6.44 6.23 -0.95
C VAL A 21 7.28 7.12 -1.84
N SER A 22 8.53 6.73 -2.05
CA SER A 22 9.43 7.36 -3.03
C SER A 22 9.89 6.41 -4.12
N ASP A 23 9.91 5.09 -3.86
CA ASP A 23 10.35 4.10 -4.83
C ASP A 23 9.47 2.84 -4.80
N TYR A 24 9.60 1.99 -5.81
CA TYR A 24 8.88 0.73 -5.90
C TYR A 24 9.70 -0.39 -6.55
N VAL A 25 9.47 -1.61 -6.08
CA VAL A 25 10.10 -2.83 -6.59
C VAL A 25 9.02 -3.84 -6.95
N LEU A 26 9.11 -4.37 -8.17
CA LEU A 26 8.28 -5.49 -8.62
C LEU A 26 9.00 -6.81 -8.36
N TYR A 27 8.34 -7.74 -7.67
CA TYR A 27 8.86 -9.07 -7.39
C TYR A 27 7.82 -10.14 -7.72
N GLY A 28 8.02 -10.83 -8.85
CA GLY A 28 7.07 -11.84 -9.34
C GLY A 28 5.70 -11.22 -9.63
N ALA A 29 4.68 -11.65 -8.87
CA ALA A 29 3.33 -11.09 -8.91
C ALA A 29 3.04 -10.12 -7.73
N GLY A 30 4.10 -9.58 -7.12
CA GLY A 30 4.02 -8.66 -6.00
C GLY A 30 4.64 -7.30 -6.31
N LEU A 31 4.09 -6.27 -5.66
CA LEU A 31 4.61 -4.90 -5.65
C LEU A 31 4.97 -4.53 -4.22
N VAL A 32 6.22 -4.13 -4.02
CA VAL A 32 6.70 -3.52 -2.78
C VAL A 32 6.93 -2.05 -3.05
N MET A 33 6.42 -1.18 -2.20
CA MET A 33 6.67 0.26 -2.25
C MET A 33 7.53 0.65 -1.05
N GLU A 34 8.51 1.51 -1.28
CA GLU A 34 9.55 1.88 -0.32
C GLU A 34 9.58 3.40 -0.08
N ASP A 35 9.96 3.80 1.13
CA ASP A 35 10.26 5.19 1.47
C ASP A 35 11.67 5.59 1.04
N PHE A 36 12.05 6.86 1.31
CA PHE A 36 13.34 7.41 0.91
C PHE A 36 14.53 6.74 1.63
N ASP A 37 14.29 6.10 2.76
CA ASP A 37 15.28 5.34 3.52
C ASP A 37 15.37 3.87 3.07
N GLY A 38 14.61 3.47 2.03
CA GLY A 38 14.56 2.11 1.51
C GLY A 38 13.78 1.15 2.40
N ARG A 39 12.85 1.65 3.23
CA ARG A 39 11.99 0.81 4.08
C ARG A 39 10.71 0.49 3.33
N ALA A 40 10.28 -0.77 3.40
CA ALA A 40 9.01 -1.18 2.82
C ALA A 40 7.82 -0.54 3.57
N VAL A 41 7.02 0.21 2.83
CA VAL A 41 5.82 0.93 3.31
C VAL A 41 4.56 0.15 2.97
N LEU A 42 4.48 -0.44 1.77
CA LEU A 42 3.33 -1.21 1.32
C LEU A 42 3.76 -2.46 0.56
N HIS A 43 3.00 -3.55 0.77
CA HIS A 43 3.12 -4.80 0.03
C HIS A 43 1.78 -5.12 -0.62
N LEU A 44 1.75 -5.19 -1.94
CA LEU A 44 0.60 -5.65 -2.71
C LEU A 44 0.97 -6.95 -3.41
N PHE A 45 0.02 -7.87 -3.48
CA PHE A 45 0.14 -9.12 -4.22
C PHE A 45 -1.07 -9.25 -5.14
N GLU A 46 -0.82 -9.72 -6.35
CA GLU A 46 -1.89 -10.07 -7.27
C GLU A 46 -2.59 -11.32 -6.73
N THR A 47 -3.89 -11.19 -6.42
CA THR A 47 -4.75 -12.34 -6.16
C THR A 47 -5.29 -12.84 -7.49
N PRO A 48 -5.04 -14.12 -7.88
CA PRO A 48 -5.68 -14.68 -9.06
C PRO A 48 -7.21 -14.71 -8.87
N GLU A 49 -7.94 -14.26 -9.90
CA GLU A 49 -9.41 -14.25 -9.95
C GLU A 49 -10.05 -15.64 -9.91
#